data_AF-A0A968NLT3-F1
#
_entry.id   AF-A0A968NLT3-F1
#
_cell.length_a   1.000
_cell.length_b   1.000
_cell.length_c   1.000
_cell.angle_alpha   90.00
_cell.angle_beta   90.00
_cell.angle_gamma   90.00
#
_symmetry.space_group_name_H-M   'P 1'
#
loop_
_entity.id
_entity.type
_entity.pdbx_description
1 polymer ?
#
loop_
_entity_poly.entity_id
_entity_poly.type
_entity_poly.pdbx_seq_one_letter_code
_entity_poly.pdbx_strand_id
1 'polypeptide(L)'
;MPNRPGLTTESTINVNVEALGEKYDFDGDGLADILWRRPNTGENGIWKLNQFTVDGRFLEEIPGSDWKMITGADFNGDRKGDILWRNYKTGEKCYLANGWFSTSQL
;
A
#
# COMPACT_ATOMS: atom_id res chain seq x y z
N MET A 1 43.32 -42.69 -8.48
CA MET A 1 42.20 -43.44 -7.85
C MET A 1 40.93 -42.60 -7.98
N PRO A 2 39.74 -43.15 -8.28
CA PRO A 2 38.51 -42.41 -7.96
C PRO A 2 37.38 -43.24 -7.32
N ASN A 3 36.78 -42.67 -6.26
CA ASN A 3 35.38 -42.83 -5.83
C ASN A 3 35.08 -41.70 -4.80
N ARG A 4 34.30 -40.64 -5.13
CA ARG A 4 32.82 -40.45 -5.10
C ARG A 4 32.32 -40.02 -3.69
N PRO A 5 31.30 -39.14 -3.43
CA PRO A 5 30.22 -38.49 -4.24
C PRO A 5 30.27 -36.93 -4.19
N GLY A 6 29.52 -36.08 -4.90
CA GLY A 6 28.15 -36.12 -5.43
C GLY A 6 27.25 -35.14 -4.64
N LEU A 7 26.63 -34.18 -5.35
CA LEU A 7 25.62 -33.18 -4.94
C LEU A 7 26.15 -31.87 -4.29
N THR A 8 25.66 -30.68 -4.63
CA THR A 8 24.81 -30.18 -5.74
C THR A 8 24.94 -28.67 -5.72
N THR A 9 24.82 -28.03 -6.88
CA THR A 9 24.46 -26.61 -7.00
C THR A 9 23.38 -26.28 -5.99
N GLU A 10 23.65 -25.39 -5.03
CA GLU A 10 22.58 -24.78 -4.27
C GLU A 10 21.79 -23.93 -5.26
N SER A 11 20.71 -24.50 -5.79
CA SER A 11 19.66 -23.70 -6.39
C SER A 11 19.09 -22.86 -5.25
N THR A 12 19.54 -21.61 -5.13
CA THR A 12 18.87 -20.65 -4.25
C THR A 12 17.39 -20.70 -4.60
N ILE A 13 16.57 -21.19 -3.67
CA ILE A 13 15.12 -21.13 -3.84
C ILE A 13 14.78 -19.66 -3.70
N ASN A 14 14.61 -18.98 -4.83
CA ASN A 14 13.98 -17.67 -4.86
C ASN A 14 12.52 -17.89 -4.47
N VAL A 15 12.22 -17.81 -3.17
CA VAL A 15 10.84 -17.77 -2.72
C VAL A 15 10.32 -16.37 -3.05
N ASN A 16 9.78 -16.22 -4.25
CA ASN A 16 8.95 -15.07 -4.58
C ASN A 16 7.63 -15.25 -3.83
N VAL A 17 7.60 -14.80 -2.57
CA VAL A 17 6.32 -14.57 -1.88
C VAL A 17 5.75 -13.28 -2.46
N GLU A 18 5.10 -13.37 -3.62
CA GLU A 18 4.21 -12.31 -4.07
C GLU A 18 2.93 -12.49 -3.27
N ALA A 19 2.77 -11.69 -2.21
CA ALA A 19 1.52 -11.61 -1.48
C ALA A 19 0.42 -11.15 -2.46
N LEU A 20 -0.36 -12.11 -2.97
CA LEU A 20 -1.50 -11.86 -3.87
C LEU A 20 -2.69 -11.37 -3.06
N GLY A 21 -2.70 -10.06 -2.82
CA GLY A 21 -3.71 -9.31 -2.10
C GLY A 21 -3.00 -8.25 -1.29
N GLU A 22 -2.93 -7.02 -1.80
CA GLU A 22 -2.33 -5.92 -1.04
C GLU A 22 -3.19 -5.64 0.17
N LYS A 23 -2.82 -6.29 1.27
CA LYS A 23 -3.28 -5.99 2.61
C LYS A 23 -2.65 -4.64 2.98
N TYR A 24 -3.44 -3.58 2.93
CA TYR A 24 -2.98 -2.27 3.35
C TYR A 24 -3.05 -2.19 4.87
N ASP A 25 -1.92 -2.00 5.53
CA ASP A 25 -1.79 -1.82 6.96
C ASP A 25 -1.41 -0.36 7.20
N PHE A 26 -2.40 0.53 7.37
CA PHE A 26 -2.18 1.98 7.40
C PHE A 26 -1.71 2.48 8.78
N ASP A 27 -1.81 1.67 9.83
CA ASP A 27 -1.37 2.03 11.18
C ASP A 27 -0.19 1.22 11.71
N GLY A 28 0.21 0.16 11.01
CA GLY A 28 1.38 -0.67 11.29
C GLY A 28 1.13 -1.74 12.35
N ASP A 29 -0.13 -2.11 12.60
CA ASP A 29 -0.49 -3.10 13.62
C ASP A 29 -0.39 -4.56 13.12
N GLY A 30 -0.05 -4.75 11.84
CA GLY A 30 0.07 -6.05 11.20
C GLY A 30 -1.28 -6.63 10.77
N LEU A 31 -2.37 -5.88 10.82
CA LEU A 31 -3.71 -6.21 10.34
C LEU A 31 -4.07 -5.39 9.09
N ALA A 32 -5.21 -5.73 8.50
CA ALA A 32 -5.64 -5.18 7.21
C ALA A 32 -6.60 -4.05 7.48
N ASP A 33 -6.35 -2.89 6.93
CA ASP A 33 -7.23 -1.74 7.05
C ASP A 33 -8.04 -1.52 5.77
N ILE A 34 -9.09 -0.70 5.87
CA ILE A 34 -9.96 -0.35 4.74
C ILE A 34 -9.73 1.12 4.36
N LEU A 35 -9.48 1.36 3.07
CA LEU A 35 -9.64 2.68 2.47
C LEU A 35 -11.04 2.80 1.85
N TRP A 36 -11.77 3.85 2.22
CA TRP A 36 -13.03 4.24 1.60
C TRP A 36 -12.85 5.51 0.79
N ARG A 37 -13.57 5.62 -0.32
CA ARG A 37 -13.61 6.81 -1.18
C ARG A 37 -15.01 7.07 -1.71
N ARG A 38 -15.40 8.35 -1.72
CA ARG A 38 -16.55 8.88 -2.48
C ARG A 38 -16.05 9.75 -3.63
N PRO A 39 -15.89 9.21 -4.86
CA PRO A 39 -15.25 9.91 -5.97
C PRO A 39 -15.95 11.22 -6.39
N ASN A 40 -17.27 11.29 -6.19
CA ASN A 40 -18.08 12.44 -6.64
C ASN A 40 -17.85 13.69 -5.79
N THR A 41 -17.58 13.51 -4.49
CA THR A 41 -17.31 14.60 -3.55
C THR A 41 -15.81 14.74 -3.27
N GLY A 42 -15.04 13.67 -3.50
CA GLY A 42 -13.62 13.61 -3.20
C GLY A 42 -13.31 13.15 -1.78
N GLU A 43 -14.32 12.89 -0.95
CA GLU A 43 -14.13 12.42 0.43
C GLU A 43 -13.41 11.06 0.46
N ASN A 44 -12.44 10.92 1.35
CA ASN A 44 -11.71 9.68 1.59
C ASN A 44 -11.64 9.40 3.09
N GLY A 45 -11.46 8.16 3.47
CA GLY A 45 -11.20 7.82 4.86
C GLY A 45 -10.57 6.44 5.03
N ILE A 46 -9.96 6.23 6.18
CA ILE A 46 -9.37 4.96 6.58
C ILE A 46 -10.14 4.41 7.77
N TRP A 47 -10.48 3.13 7.71
CA TRP A 47 -11.03 2.36 8.81
C TRP A 47 -9.99 1.32 9.21
N LYS A 48 -9.38 1.57 10.36
CA LYS A 48 -8.42 0.67 10.98
C LYS A 48 -9.16 -0.51 11.57
N LEU A 49 -8.77 -1.72 11.20
CA LEU A 49 -9.43 -2.93 11.67
C LEU A 49 -8.51 -3.69 12.62
N ASN A 50 -8.85 -3.63 13.89
CA ASN A 50 -8.21 -4.47 14.89
C ASN A 50 -9.07 -5.71 15.14
N GLN A 51 -8.55 -6.72 15.83
CA GLN A 51 -9.26 -7.98 16.10
C GLN A 51 -10.68 -7.81 16.67
N PHE A 52 -10.95 -6.70 17.37
CA PHE A 52 -12.23 -6.47 18.06
C PHE A 52 -12.84 -5.09 17.83
N THR A 53 -12.17 -4.19 17.11
CA THR A 53 -12.58 -2.79 16.99
C THR A 53 -12.38 -2.27 15.58
N VAL A 54 -13.24 -1.34 15.19
CA VAL A 54 -13.12 -0.56 13.96
C VAL A 54 -12.97 0.90 14.36
N ASP A 55 -11.88 1.54 13.94
CA ASP A 55 -11.64 2.97 14.18
C ASP A 55 -11.47 3.72 12.85
N GLY A 56 -12.38 4.65 12.56
CA GLY A 56 -12.47 5.34 11.28
C GLY A 56 -12.04 6.80 11.39
N ARG A 57 -11.28 7.28 10.41
CA ARG A 57 -10.99 8.71 10.23
C ARG A 57 -11.17 9.13 8.77
N PHE A 58 -11.67 10.34 8.57
CA PHE A 58 -11.60 10.99 7.27
C PHE A 58 -10.17 11.47 7.00
N LEU A 59 -9.80 11.45 5.72
CA LEU A 59 -8.60 12.04 5.18
C LEU A 59 -8.95 13.34 4.44
N GLU A 60 -7.95 14.07 3.96
CA GLU A 60 -8.22 15.20 3.08
C GLU A 60 -8.93 14.74 1.80
N GLU A 61 -9.71 15.65 1.26
CA GLU A 61 -10.46 15.42 0.05
C GLU A 61 -9.54 15.43 -1.17
N ILE A 62 -9.79 14.50 -2.10
CA ILE A 62 -9.18 14.52 -3.43
C ILE A 62 -10.32 14.67 -4.43
N PRO A 63 -10.64 15.91 -4.83
CA PRO A 63 -11.79 16.20 -5.67
C PRO A 63 -11.58 15.66 -7.09
N GLY A 64 -12.66 15.16 -7.68
CA GLY A 64 -12.68 14.67 -9.05
C GLY A 64 -12.56 13.15 -9.16
N SER A 65 -13.43 12.58 -9.99
CA SER A 65 -13.49 11.15 -10.31
C SER A 65 -12.28 10.65 -11.13
N ASP A 66 -11.49 11.57 -11.69
CA ASP A 66 -10.28 11.25 -12.44
C ASP A 66 -9.13 10.76 -11.54
N TRP A 67 -9.17 11.08 -10.24
CA TRP A 67 -8.22 10.59 -9.26
C TRP A 67 -8.59 9.18 -8.78
N LYS A 68 -7.67 8.24 -8.97
CA LYS A 68 -7.78 6.85 -8.50
C LYS A 68 -6.55 6.45 -7.71
N MET A 69 -6.77 5.62 -6.69
CA MET A 69 -5.68 4.96 -5.97
C MET A 69 -5.01 3.96 -6.92
N ILE A 70 -3.68 3.98 -6.97
CA ILE A 70 -2.90 3.00 -7.73
C ILE A 70 -2.51 1.83 -6.82
N THR A 71 -1.97 2.13 -5.65
CA THR A 71 -1.40 1.15 -4.71
C THR A 71 -1.28 1.81 -3.34
N GLY A 72 -1.12 0.97 -2.32
CA GLY A 72 -0.67 1.37 -1.00
C GLY A 72 0.54 0.55 -0.57
N ALA A 73 1.60 1.22 -0.14
CA ALA A 73 2.83 0.59 0.31
C ALA A 73 3.54 1.54 1.26
N ASP A 74 4.51 1.05 2.04
CA ASP A 74 5.39 1.91 2.82
C ASP A 74 6.39 2.61 1.89
N PHE A 75 6.07 3.82 1.43
CA PHE A 75 6.93 4.61 0.54
C PHE A 75 7.97 5.42 1.33
N ASN A 76 7.71 5.69 2.61
CA ASN A 76 8.51 6.58 3.43
C ASN A 76 9.43 5.86 4.44
N GLY A 77 9.25 4.55 4.63
CA GLY A 77 10.07 3.67 5.47
C GLY A 77 9.65 3.60 6.94
N ASP A 78 8.43 4.01 7.30
CA ASP A 78 7.94 4.06 8.67
C ASP A 78 7.16 2.80 9.11
N ARG A 79 7.06 1.80 8.21
CA ARG A 79 6.33 0.55 8.38
C ARG A 79 4.81 0.69 8.41
N LYS A 80 4.27 1.78 7.88
CA LYS A 80 2.84 1.97 7.66
C LYS A 80 2.56 2.11 6.17
N GLY A 81 1.35 1.75 5.77
CA GLY A 81 0.87 1.96 4.43
C GLY A 81 0.75 3.45 4.12
N ASP A 82 1.40 3.87 3.04
CA ASP A 82 1.14 5.14 2.36
C ASP A 82 0.19 4.89 1.18
N ILE A 83 -0.42 5.94 0.63
CA ILE A 83 -1.37 5.85 -0.50
C ILE A 83 -0.84 6.65 -1.68
N LEU A 84 -0.76 6.04 -2.87
CA LEU A 84 -0.45 6.75 -4.11
C LEU A 84 -1.71 6.95 -4.96
N TRP A 85 -2.01 8.20 -5.30
CA TRP A 85 -3.10 8.59 -6.20
C TRP A 85 -2.55 9.06 -7.54
N ARG A 86 -3.32 8.80 -8.60
CA ARG A 86 -3.07 9.34 -9.93
C ARG A 86 -4.33 9.92 -10.54
N ASN A 87 -4.18 11.09 -11.14
CA ASN A 87 -5.16 11.68 -12.02
C ASN A 87 -5.01 11.08 -13.42
N TYR A 88 -6.02 10.36 -13.89
CA TYR A 88 -5.98 9.70 -15.20
C TYR A 88 -6.26 10.64 -16.37
N LYS A 89 -6.68 11.88 -16.10
CA LYS A 89 -6.90 12.91 -17.10
C LYS A 89 -5.66 13.79 -17.32
N THR A 90 -4.99 14.20 -16.25
CA THR A 90 -3.82 15.09 -16.31
C THR A 90 -2.49 14.32 -16.25
N GLY A 91 -2.49 13.11 -15.70
CA GLY A 91 -1.27 12.33 -15.42
C GLY A 91 -0.59 12.68 -14.11
N GLU A 92 -1.09 13.66 -13.36
CA GLU A 92 -0.58 14.07 -12.05
C GLU A 92 -0.63 12.93 -11.03
N LYS A 93 0.30 12.96 -10.07
CA LYS A 93 0.38 12.02 -8.96
C LYS A 93 0.46 12.80 -7.65
N CYS A 94 -0.18 12.28 -6.61
CA CYS A 94 0.02 12.75 -5.24
C CYS A 94 0.05 11.53 -4.32
N TYR A 95 0.76 11.63 -3.20
CA TYR A 95 0.77 10.58 -2.20
C TYR A 95 0.38 11.11 -0.83
N LEU A 96 -0.22 10.24 -0.02
CA LEU A 96 -0.50 10.49 1.38
C LEU A 96 0.39 9.57 2.21
N ALA A 97 1.14 10.18 3.11
CA ALA A 97 1.93 9.47 4.09
C ALA A 97 1.40 9.78 5.50
N ASN A 98 1.25 8.76 6.35
CA ASN A 98 0.73 8.93 7.72
C ASN A 98 -0.66 9.62 7.80
N GLY A 99 -1.45 9.60 6.73
CA GLY A 99 -2.71 10.32 6.64
C GLY A 99 -2.57 11.85 6.57
N TRP A 100 -1.43 12.35 6.08
CA TRP A 100 -1.15 13.74 5.73
C TRP A 100 -0.65 13.83 4.29
N PHE A 101 -0.91 14.95 3.62
CA PHE A 101 -0.46 15.17 2.25
C PHE A 101 1.03 15.46 2.24
N SER A 102 1.74 14.71 1.41
CA SER A 102 3.08 15.07 1.01
C SER A 102 3.07 15.11 -0.50
N THR A 103 3.13 16.32 -1.05
CA THR A 103 3.20 16.49 -2.50
C THR A 103 4.66 16.35 -2.90
N SER A 104 5.09 15.20 -3.43
CA SER A 104 6.23 15.20 -4.35
C SER A 104 5.67 15.31 -5.76
N GLN A 105 6.02 16.38 -6.46
CA GLN A 105 6.02 16.34 -7.91
C GLN A 105 7.14 15.35 -8.31
N LEU A 106 6.74 14.16 -8.78
CA LEU A 106 7.61 13.27 -9.54
C LEU A 106 7.38 13.52 -11.04
#